data_AF-A0A6G7ZGR5-F1
#
_entry.id   AF-A0A6G7ZGR5-F1
#
_cell.length_a   1.000
_cell.length_b   1.000
_cell.length_c   1.000
_cell.angle_alpha   90.00
_cell.angle_beta   90.00
_cell.angle_gamma   90.00
#
_symmetry.space_group_name_H-M   'P 1'
#
loop_
_entity.id
_entity.type
_entity.pdbx_description
1 polymer ?
#
loop_
_entity_poly.entity_id
_entity_poly.type
_entity_poly.pdbx_seq_one_letter_code
_entity_poly.pdbx_strand_id
1 'polypeptide(L)'
;MRVHTCSGSALVLHRLADAISEVGAIDGLQVHRSWWVASHSVSGTFIRDSRRWLRLANGLEVPVSRARIRDVTARGWPAIDPPTA
;
A
#
# COMPACT_ATOMS: atom_id res chain seq x y z
N MET A 1 -2.70 -4.16 14.52
CA MET A 1 -2.46 -3.45 13.24
C MET A 1 -3.41 -2.27 13.08
N ARG A 2 -3.13 -1.32 12.18
CA ARG A 2 -4.07 -0.25 11.82
C ARG A 2 -4.66 -0.52 10.43
N VAL A 3 -5.98 -0.46 10.32
CA VAL A 3 -6.71 -0.61 9.06
C VAL A 3 -7.14 0.77 8.59
N HIS A 4 -6.95 1.04 7.29
CA HIS A 4 -7.30 2.31 6.68
C HIS A 4 -8.33 2.08 5.57
N THR A 5 -9.40 2.86 5.58
CA THR A 5 -10.45 2.87 4.57
C THR A 5 -10.71 4.30 4.11
N CYS A 6 -11.60 4.51 3.15
CA CYS A 6 -12.05 5.85 2.76
C CYS A 6 -12.86 6.53 3.89
N SER A 7 -13.49 5.76 4.77
CA SER A 7 -14.32 6.27 5.87
C SER A 7 -13.55 6.54 7.16
N GLY A 8 -12.24 6.26 7.18
CA GLY A 8 -11.39 6.48 8.36
C GLY A 8 -10.45 5.30 8.65
N SER A 9 -9.97 5.24 9.89
CA SER A 9 -9.04 4.20 10.34
C SER A 9 -9.44 3.59 11.68
N ALA A 10 -9.09 2.31 11.89
CA ALA A 10 -9.34 1.59 13.12
C ALA A 10 -8.10 0.83 13.58
N LEU A 11 -7.93 0.69 14.90
CA LEU A 11 -6.92 -0.19 15.49
C LEU A 11 -7.56 -1.57 15.72
N VAL A 12 -6.94 -2.61 15.16
CA VAL A 12 -7.39 -4.00 15.29
C VAL A 12 -6.30 -4.80 15.99
N LEU A 13 -6.66 -5.55 17.03
CA LEU A 13 -5.75 -6.44 17.76
C LEU A 13 -5.53 -7.74 16.98
N HIS A 14 -4.79 -7.60 15.88
CA HIS A 14 -4.43 -8.72 15.01
C HIS A 14 -3.02 -8.52 14.41
N ARG A 15 -2.38 -9.63 14.04
CA ARG A 15 -1.12 -9.60 13.29
C ARG A 15 -1.43 -9.33 11.83
N LEU A 16 -0.53 -8.61 11.16
CA LEU A 16 -0.72 -8.32 9.73
C LEU A 16 -0.76 -9.60 8.88
N ALA A 17 0.07 -10.60 9.19
CA ALA A 17 0.12 -11.84 8.42
C ALA A 17 -1.21 -12.60 8.45
N ASP A 18 -1.82 -12.67 9.63
CA ASP A 18 -3.12 -13.32 9.82
C ASP A 18 -4.20 -12.55 9.04
N ALA A 19 -4.23 -11.22 9.17
CA ALA A 19 -5.15 -10.37 8.44
C ALA A 19 -5.00 -10.48 6.91
N ILE A 20 -3.77 -10.58 6.39
CA ILE A 20 -3.51 -10.80 4.95
C ILE A 20 -4.14 -12.12 4.49
N SER A 21 -4.07 -13.16 5.34
CA SER A 21 -4.65 -14.47 5.03
C SER A 21 -6.18 -14.40 5.00
N GLU A 22 -6.79 -13.63 5.89
CA GLU A 22 -8.25 -13.41 5.93
C GLU A 22 -8.76 -12.60 4.72
N VAL A 23 -8.03 -11.56 4.30
CA VAL A 23 -8.41 -10.74 3.14
C VAL A 23 -7.94 -11.33 1.81
N GLY A 24 -7.45 -12.57 1.78
CA GLY A 24 -6.82 -13.19 0.61
C GLY A 24 -7.69 -13.28 -0.65
N ALA A 25 -9.01 -13.14 -0.52
CA ALA A 25 -9.93 -13.03 -1.66
C ALA A 25 -9.89 -11.66 -2.36
N ILE A 26 -9.38 -10.62 -1.69
CA ILE A 26 -9.25 -9.26 -2.23
C ILE A 26 -7.91 -9.17 -2.95
N ASP A 27 -7.95 -8.71 -4.21
CA ASP A 27 -6.71 -8.42 -4.92
C ASP A 27 -5.92 -7.32 -4.21
N GLY A 28 -4.70 -7.65 -3.81
CA GLY A 28 -3.79 -6.74 -3.16
C GLY A 28 -2.39 -7.31 -3.00
N LEU A 29 -1.51 -6.52 -2.38
CA LEU A 29 -0.10 -6.85 -2.28
C LEU A 29 0.47 -6.39 -0.94
N GLN A 30 1.32 -7.24 -0.33
CA GLN A 30 2.13 -6.83 0.81
C GLN A 30 3.37 -6.07 0.32
N VAL A 31 3.31 -4.74 0.33
CA VAL A 31 4.33 -3.85 -0.26
C VAL A 31 5.45 -3.48 0.72
N HIS A 32 5.20 -3.66 2.01
CA HIS A 32 6.17 -3.50 3.09
C HIS A 32 5.86 -4.51 4.21
N ARG A 33 6.84 -4.81 5.07
CA ARG A 33 6.63 -5.77 6.19
C ARG A 33 5.47 -5.41 7.13
N SER A 34 5.07 -4.14 7.14
CA SER A 34 3.98 -3.61 7.95
C SER A 34 2.80 -3.09 7.12
N TRP A 35 2.79 -3.31 5.80
CA TRP A 35 1.76 -2.81 4.90
C TRP A 35 1.31 -3.87 3.89
N TRP A 36 0.01 -4.08 3.85
CA TRP A 36 -0.68 -4.67 2.71
C TRP A 36 -1.64 -3.62 2.14
N VAL A 37 -1.76 -3.57 0.82
CA VAL A 37 -2.63 -2.62 0.12
C VAL A 37 -3.53 -3.37 -0.86
N ALA A 38 -4.80 -3.02 -0.88
CA ALA A 38 -5.72 -3.50 -1.92
C ALA A 38 -5.39 -2.79 -3.25
N SER A 39 -5.35 -3.53 -4.36
CA SER A 39 -4.95 -2.96 -5.65
C SER A 39 -5.86 -1.81 -6.09
N HIS A 40 -7.17 -1.92 -5.84
CA HIS A 40 -8.14 -0.89 -6.21
C HIS A 40 -8.02 0.41 -5.39
N SER A 41 -7.29 0.40 -4.27
CA SER A 41 -7.09 1.59 -3.46
C SER A 41 -5.84 2.37 -3.85
N VAL A 42 -5.01 1.87 -4.78
CA VAL A 42 -3.79 2.54 -5.24
C VAL A 42 -4.14 3.55 -6.33
N SER A 43 -3.88 4.83 -6.06
CA SER A 43 -4.00 5.92 -7.04
C SER A 43 -2.78 6.04 -7.94
N GLY A 44 -1.60 5.63 -7.45
CA GLY A 44 -0.38 5.67 -8.24
C GLY A 44 0.88 5.41 -7.42
N THR A 45 2.01 5.39 -8.11
CA THR A 45 3.34 5.20 -7.53
C THR A 45 4.22 6.40 -7.81
N PHE A 46 5.05 6.78 -6.85
CA PHE A 46 5.99 7.89 -7.02
C PHE A 46 7.32 7.59 -6.33
N ILE A 47 8.35 8.36 -6.68
CA ILE A 47 9.67 8.30 -6.04
C ILE A 47 9.85 9.55 -5.19
N ARG A 48 10.23 9.35 -3.93
CA ARG A 48 10.64 10.41 -3.01
C ARG A 48 11.87 9.94 -2.23
N ASP A 49 12.90 10.78 -2.18
CA ASP A 49 14.18 10.48 -1.52
C ASP A 49 14.80 9.16 -1.98
N SER A 50 14.78 8.90 -3.29
CA SER A 50 15.25 7.64 -3.91
C SER A 50 14.53 6.37 -3.42
N ARG A 51 13.36 6.51 -2.78
CA ARG A 51 12.51 5.40 -2.33
C ARG A 51 11.19 5.41 -3.09
N ARG A 52 10.62 4.23 -3.30
CA ARG A 52 9.33 4.08 -3.95
C ARG A 52 8.21 4.15 -2.93
N TRP A 53 7.16 4.88 -3.29
CA TRP A 53 5.97 5.08 -2.48
C TRP A 53 4.72 4.82 -3.32
N LEU A 54 3.64 4.47 -2.64
CA LEU A 54 2.30 4.42 -3.22
C LEU A 54 1.49 5.58 -2.66
N ARG A 55 0.68 6.19 -3.51
CA ARG A 55 -0.41 7.07 -3.08
C ARG A 55 -1.71 6.27 -3.12
N LEU A 56 -2.46 6.29 -2.04
CA LEU A 56 -3.76 5.64 -1.94
C LEU A 56 -4.89 6.64 -2.19
N ALA A 57 -6.08 6.13 -2.54
CA ALA A 57 -7.27 6.92 -2.82
C ALA A 57 -7.72 7.80 -1.65
N ASN A 58 -7.44 7.39 -0.41
CA ASN A 58 -7.70 8.18 0.80
C ASN A 58 -6.58 9.18 1.13
N GLY A 59 -5.65 9.40 0.21
CA GLY A 59 -4.53 10.34 0.36
C GLY A 59 -3.34 9.79 1.15
N LEU A 60 -3.41 8.56 1.69
CA LEU A 60 -2.29 7.99 2.42
C LEU A 60 -1.13 7.65 1.51
N GLU A 61 0.08 7.78 2.06
CA GLU A 61 1.31 7.41 1.39
C GLU A 61 1.95 6.22 2.07
N VAL A 62 2.17 5.17 1.28
CA VAL A 62 2.67 3.89 1.78
C VAL A 62 4.07 3.65 1.24
N PRO A 63 5.08 3.42 2.11
CA PRO A 63 6.41 3.10 1.64
C PRO A 63 6.44 1.70 1.02
N VAL A 64 7.15 1.54 -0.09
CA VAL A 64 7.44 0.24 -0.68
C VAL A 64 8.83 -0.21 -0.24
N SER A 65 8.91 -1.42 0.31
CA SER A 65 10.21 -2.01 0.66
C SER A 65 11.02 -2.32 -0.61
N ARG A 66 12.36 -2.23 -0.52
CA ARG A 66 13.25 -2.54 -1.65
C ARG A 66 13.00 -3.93 -2.26
N ALA A 67 12.74 -4.93 -1.42
CA ALA A 67 12.45 -6.30 -1.84
C ALA A 67 11.15 -6.43 -2.63
N ARG A 68 10.18 -5.51 -2.45
CA ARG A 68 8.86 -5.53 -3.10
C ARG A 68 8.75 -4.64 -4.33
N ILE A 69 9.83 -3.93 -4.72
CA ILE A 69 9.81 -3.03 -5.88
C ILE A 69 9.44 -3.79 -7.15
N ARG A 70 9.98 -5.01 -7.34
CA ARG A 70 9.66 -5.84 -8.52
C ARG A 70 8.17 -6.19 -8.55
N ASP A 71 7.62 -6.66 -7.44
CA ASP A 71 6.20 -7.02 -7.30
C ASP A 71 5.29 -5.82 -7.59
N VAL A 72 5.61 -4.64 -7.02
CA VAL A 72 4.86 -3.39 -7.26
C VAL A 72 4.96 -2.94 -8.71
N THR A 73 6.12 -3.09 -9.35
CA THR A 73 6.31 -2.72 -10.76
C THR A 73 5.50 -3.64 -11.68
N ALA A 74 5.45 -4.94 -11.36
CA ALA A 74 4.66 -5.93 -12.09
C ALA A 74 3.14 -5.68 -11.99
N ARG A 75 2.66 -4.96 -10.95
CA ARG A 75 1.25 -4.55 -10.86
C ARG A 75 0.85 -3.49 -11.89
N GLY A 76 1.80 -2.79 -12.51
CA GLY A 76 1.51 -1.79 -13.55
C GLY A 76 0.73 -0.57 -13.05
N TRP A 77 0.78 -0.26 -11.76
CA TRP A 77 0.15 0.95 -11.22
C TRP A 77 0.77 2.21 -11.81
N PRO A 78 -0.04 3.26 -12.11
CA PRO A 78 0.44 4.43 -12.83
C PRO A 78 1.52 5.17 -12.05
N ALA A 79 2.54 5.66 -12.76
CA ALA A 79 3.48 6.61 -12.19
C ALA A 79 2.78 7.98 -12.06
N ILE A 80 2.94 8.61 -10.91
CA ILE A 80 2.42 9.96 -10.63
C ILE A 80 3.57 10.84 -10.14
N ASP A 81 3.40 12.14 -10.28
CA ASP A 81 4.30 13.10 -9.64
C ASP A 81 4.17 12.99 -8.11
N PRO A 82 5.27 13.18 -7.37
CA PRO A 82 5.22 13.22 -5.93
C PRO A 82 4.23 14.32 -5.50
N PRO A 83 3.26 14.01 -4.60
CA PRO A 83 2.32 15.01 -4.13
C PRO A 83 3.06 16.16 -3.45
N THR A 84 2.61 17.38 -3.71
CA THR A 84 3.14 18.58 -3.07
C THR A 84 2.89 18.50 -1.57
N ALA A 85 3.92 18.81 -0.78
CA ALA A 85 3.85 18.84 0.69
C ALA A 85 2.92 19.93 1.21
#